data_AF-A0A703WLR1-F1
#
_entry.id   AF-A0A703WLR1-F1
#
_cell.length_a   1.000
_cell.length_b   1.000
_cell.length_c   1.000
_cell.angle_alpha   90.00
_cell.angle_beta   90.00
_cell.angle_gamma   90.00
#
_symmetry.space_group_name_H-M   'P 1'
#
loop_
_entity.id
_entity.type
_entity.pdbx_description
1 polymer ?
#
loop_
_entity_poly.entity_id
_entity_poly.type
_entity_poly.pdbx_seq_one_letter_code
_entity_poly.pdbx_strand_id
1 'polypeptide(L)'
;PRKRPPRTPEEREQLISGALWGAVGVMTLAILAGAFWLFSSSSPGSDNGQAPAMAQDEPPREAPSARETLNHMGITWDAFTMRAAIERNDTRVTALFLQGGMNWQLAWTEQAFAAGHTEVLQLLLRYPALMDEVKPCRRFITTLSHDMSSGAPLTAMHKTYLQTFCTVPAVVTRQQHDTEQARLRAQARPSADNKKWLKIQSAIYDAIH
;
A
#
# COMPACT_ATOMS: atom_id res chain seq x y z
N PRO A 1 -11.59 -42.77 74.77
CA PRO A 1 -11.81 -42.57 73.33
C PRO A 1 -12.69 -41.33 73.05
N ARG A 2 -12.08 -40.17 72.75
CA ARG A 2 -12.81 -38.94 72.39
C ARG A 2 -13.36 -39.06 70.95
N LYS A 3 -14.70 -39.00 70.79
CA LYS A 3 -15.35 -38.90 69.48
C LYS A 3 -15.21 -37.46 68.95
N ARG A 4 -14.71 -37.32 67.71
CA ARG A 4 -14.65 -36.03 66.99
C ARG A 4 -16.07 -35.56 66.62
N PRO A 5 -16.37 -34.26 66.74
CA PRO A 5 -17.66 -33.70 66.32
C PRO A 5 -17.78 -33.64 64.78
N PRO A 6 -19.01 -33.67 64.24
CA PRO A 6 -19.28 -33.64 62.80
C PRO A 6 -18.99 -32.26 62.18
N ARG A 7 -18.41 -32.26 60.98
CA ARG A 7 -18.02 -31.05 60.22
C ARG A 7 -19.23 -30.29 59.68
N THR A 8 -19.16 -28.95 59.69
CA THR A 8 -20.15 -28.01 59.19
C THR A 8 -20.06 -27.83 57.65
N PRO A 9 -21.15 -27.41 56.98
CA PRO A 9 -21.23 -27.33 55.51
C PRO A 9 -20.20 -26.38 54.87
N GLU A 10 -19.74 -25.33 55.56
CA GLU A 10 -18.72 -24.41 55.05
C GLU A 10 -17.34 -25.06 54.84
N GLU A 11 -16.99 -26.08 55.65
CA GLU A 11 -15.72 -26.80 55.53
C GLU A 11 -15.69 -27.70 54.27
N ARG A 12 -16.87 -28.07 53.72
CA ARG A 12 -16.99 -28.82 52.46
C ARG A 12 -16.76 -27.93 51.24
N GLU A 13 -17.26 -26.70 51.25
CA GLU A 13 -17.12 -25.78 50.11
C GLU A 13 -15.68 -25.28 49.93
N GLN A 14 -14.96 -25.06 51.04
CA GLN A 14 -13.52 -24.74 50.98
C GLN A 14 -12.65 -25.89 50.45
N LEU A 15 -13.03 -27.15 50.73
CA LEU A 15 -12.34 -28.32 50.16
C LEU A 15 -12.60 -28.47 48.66
N ILE A 16 -13.81 -28.12 48.20
CA ILE A 16 -14.19 -28.18 46.78
C ILE A 16 -13.51 -27.05 45.99
N SER A 17 -13.45 -25.83 46.55
CA SER A 17 -12.75 -24.72 45.89
C SER A 17 -11.23 -24.92 45.85
N GLY A 18 -10.63 -25.47 46.90
CA GLY A 18 -9.21 -25.82 46.92
C GLY A 18 -8.81 -26.88 45.89
N ALA A 19 -9.67 -27.88 45.63
CA ALA A 19 -9.44 -28.91 44.62
C ALA A 19 -9.54 -28.37 43.18
N LEU A 20 -10.49 -27.47 42.93
CA LEU A 20 -10.69 -26.85 41.61
C LEU A 20 -9.53 -25.94 41.21
N TRP A 21 -9.02 -25.11 42.14
CA TRP A 21 -7.87 -24.26 41.87
C TRP A 21 -6.55 -25.05 41.77
N GLY A 22 -6.42 -26.19 42.46
CA GLY A 22 -5.29 -27.09 42.32
C GLY A 22 -5.17 -27.70 40.91
N ALA A 23 -6.29 -28.07 40.28
CA ALA A 23 -6.30 -28.63 38.93
C ALA A 23 -5.85 -27.61 37.86
N VAL A 24 -6.26 -26.35 37.97
CA VAL A 24 -5.83 -25.28 37.05
C VAL A 24 -4.32 -25.02 37.18
N GLY A 25 -3.80 -24.99 38.41
CA GLY A 25 -2.37 -24.81 38.67
C GLY A 25 -1.49 -25.91 38.05
N VAL A 26 -1.91 -27.17 38.18
CA VAL A 26 -1.20 -28.32 37.58
C VAL A 26 -1.26 -28.26 36.04
N MET A 27 -2.39 -27.87 35.46
CA MET A 27 -2.55 -27.76 34.02
C MET A 27 -1.64 -26.67 33.41
N THR A 28 -1.53 -25.51 34.08
CA THR A 28 -0.62 -24.44 33.63
C THR A 28 0.86 -24.84 33.73
N LEU A 29 1.26 -25.57 34.77
CA LEU A 29 2.62 -26.09 34.90
C LEU A 29 2.95 -27.15 33.83
N ALA A 30 1.98 -27.98 33.45
CA ALA A 30 2.16 -28.95 32.37
C ALA A 30 2.35 -28.28 31.00
N ILE A 31 1.62 -27.20 30.72
CA ILE A 31 1.76 -26.43 29.46
C ILE A 31 3.14 -25.74 29.41
N LEU A 32 3.61 -25.16 30.52
CA LEU A 32 4.93 -24.52 30.58
C LEU A 32 6.08 -25.54 30.50
N ALA A 33 5.95 -26.71 31.13
CA ALA A 33 6.93 -27.78 31.00
C ALA A 33 6.99 -28.37 29.58
N GLY A 34 5.83 -28.52 28.92
CA GLY A 34 5.76 -28.94 27.52
C GLY A 34 6.39 -27.93 26.55
N ALA A 35 6.16 -26.64 26.78
CA ALA A 35 6.79 -25.57 25.99
C ALA A 35 8.31 -25.54 26.19
N PHE A 36 8.80 -25.71 27.41
CA PHE A 36 10.25 -25.76 27.68
C PHE A 36 10.93 -26.99 27.04
N TRP A 37 10.25 -28.14 27.00
CA TRP A 37 10.79 -29.35 26.36
C TRP A 37 10.91 -29.21 24.83
N LEU A 38 9.96 -28.52 24.18
CA LEU A 38 10.01 -28.25 22.74
C LEU A 38 11.12 -27.26 22.34
N PHE A 39 11.53 -26.35 23.23
CA PHE A 39 12.61 -25.40 22.97
C PHE A 39 14.01 -25.96 23.32
N SER A 40 14.09 -27.03 24.13
CA SER A 40 15.37 -27.65 24.54
C SER A 40 15.78 -28.84 23.66
N SER A 41 14.91 -29.36 22.79
CA SER A 41 15.21 -30.51 21.93
C SER A 41 15.85 -30.13 20.59
N SER A 42 16.69 -29.10 20.56
CA SER A 42 17.58 -28.81 19.43
C SER A 42 18.77 -29.79 19.46
N SER A 43 18.57 -30.91 18.75
CA SER A 43 19.55 -31.85 18.15
C SER A 43 20.66 -32.46 19.01
N PRO A 44 20.71 -33.81 19.10
CA PRO A 44 21.95 -34.53 18.91
C PRO A 44 22.07 -34.92 17.44
N GLY A 45 23.08 -34.37 16.75
CA GLY A 45 23.63 -35.06 15.60
C GLY A 45 24.14 -36.42 16.08
N SER A 46 23.54 -37.49 15.58
CA SER A 46 24.03 -38.86 15.75
C SER A 46 23.77 -39.59 14.45
N ASP A 47 24.80 -39.55 13.64
CA ASP A 47 25.00 -40.38 12.46
C ASP A 47 24.96 -41.85 12.90
N ASN A 48 23.94 -42.58 12.45
CA ASN A 48 23.92 -44.04 12.48
C ASN A 48 22.95 -44.54 11.41
N GLY A 49 23.51 -44.76 10.22
CA GLY A 49 23.30 -45.94 9.39
C GLY A 49 21.93 -46.64 9.42
N GLN A 50 20.87 -45.96 8.98
CA GLN A 50 19.71 -46.63 8.38
C GLN A 50 19.22 -45.77 7.21
N ALA A 51 19.10 -46.38 6.03
CA ALA A 51 18.69 -45.73 4.80
C ALA A 51 17.43 -44.86 5.03
N PRO A 52 17.44 -43.57 4.65
CA PRO A 52 16.27 -42.74 4.84
C PRO A 52 15.20 -43.26 3.86
N ALA A 53 14.06 -43.67 4.42
CA ALA A 53 12.81 -43.58 3.68
C ALA A 53 12.76 -42.14 3.17
N MET A 54 12.66 -41.97 1.85
CA MET A 54 12.58 -40.66 1.22
C MET A 54 11.38 -39.92 1.81
N ALA A 55 11.62 -39.11 2.84
CA ALA A 55 10.78 -37.96 3.10
C ALA A 55 10.93 -37.14 1.83
N GLN A 56 9.90 -37.20 0.99
CA GLN A 56 9.71 -36.20 -0.04
C GLN A 56 9.61 -34.90 0.74
N ASP A 57 10.68 -34.11 0.75
CA ASP A 57 10.60 -32.69 1.05
C ASP A 57 9.52 -32.16 0.11
N GLU A 58 8.32 -31.91 0.66
CA GLU A 58 7.29 -31.17 -0.05
C GLU A 58 7.94 -29.82 -0.37
N PRO A 59 8.12 -29.45 -1.65
CA PRO A 59 8.83 -28.24 -2.00
C PRO A 59 8.16 -27.08 -1.27
N PRO A 60 8.93 -26.10 -0.74
CA PRO A 60 8.36 -24.96 -0.03
C PRO A 60 7.22 -24.38 -0.88
N ARG A 61 6.00 -24.32 -0.33
CA ARG A 61 4.86 -23.74 -1.04
C ARG A 61 5.28 -22.36 -1.54
N GLU A 62 5.31 -22.21 -2.85
CA GLU A 62 5.60 -20.94 -3.49
C GLU A 62 4.60 -19.91 -2.95
N ALA A 63 5.11 -18.75 -2.50
CA ALA A 63 4.23 -17.71 -1.99
C ALA A 63 3.21 -17.33 -3.09
N PRO A 64 1.93 -17.13 -2.75
CA PRO A 64 0.90 -16.90 -3.75
C PRO A 64 1.26 -15.69 -4.59
N SER A 65 1.06 -15.80 -5.91
CA SER A 65 1.34 -14.69 -6.82
C SER A 65 0.44 -13.47 -6.48
N ALA A 66 0.84 -12.28 -6.95
CA ALA A 66 0.02 -11.08 -6.72
C ALA A 66 -1.41 -11.22 -7.29
N ARG A 67 -1.54 -11.92 -8.42
CA ARG A 67 -2.84 -12.24 -9.05
C ARG A 67 -3.65 -13.24 -8.22
N GLU A 68 -3.02 -14.30 -7.73
CA GLU A 68 -3.68 -15.26 -6.83
C GLU A 68 -4.16 -14.58 -5.54
N THR A 69 -3.34 -13.70 -4.97
CA THR A 69 -3.71 -12.93 -3.77
C THR A 69 -4.95 -12.06 -4.02
N LEU A 70 -5.02 -11.36 -5.16
CA LEU A 70 -6.21 -10.59 -5.53
C LEU A 70 -7.45 -11.49 -5.73
N ASN A 71 -7.28 -12.63 -6.39
CA ASN A 71 -8.36 -13.60 -6.58
C ASN A 71 -8.88 -14.14 -5.24
N HIS A 72 -7.99 -14.46 -4.29
CA HIS A 72 -8.38 -14.89 -2.95
C HIS A 72 -9.10 -13.79 -2.16
N MET A 73 -8.84 -12.52 -2.47
CA MET A 73 -9.56 -11.38 -1.92
C MET A 73 -10.90 -11.11 -2.63
N GLY A 74 -11.27 -11.89 -3.65
CA GLY A 74 -12.47 -11.67 -4.46
C GLY A 74 -12.36 -10.45 -5.38
N ILE A 75 -11.15 -9.98 -5.68
CA ILE A 75 -10.89 -8.81 -6.53
C ILE A 75 -10.56 -9.29 -7.94
N THR A 76 -11.30 -8.81 -8.93
CA THR A 76 -11.09 -9.15 -10.34
C THR A 76 -9.85 -8.45 -10.91
N TRP A 77 -9.10 -9.16 -11.75
CA TRP A 77 -7.92 -8.62 -12.43
C TRP A 77 -8.32 -7.80 -13.66
N ASP A 78 -8.70 -6.53 -13.46
CA ASP A 78 -9.08 -5.63 -14.55
C ASP A 78 -8.74 -4.16 -14.26
N ALA A 79 -8.68 -3.36 -15.33
CA ALA A 79 -8.29 -1.95 -15.28
C ALA A 79 -9.27 -1.07 -14.48
N PHE A 80 -10.57 -1.38 -14.50
CA PHE A 80 -11.57 -0.61 -13.76
C PHE A 80 -11.36 -0.80 -12.26
N THR A 81 -11.13 -2.03 -11.83
CA THR A 81 -10.85 -2.38 -10.44
C THR A 81 -9.54 -1.77 -9.94
N MET A 82 -8.48 -1.81 -10.76
CA MET A 82 -7.21 -1.16 -10.43
C MET A 82 -7.38 0.36 -10.31
N ARG A 83 -8.06 1.00 -11.27
CA ARG A 83 -8.36 2.43 -11.23
C ARG A 83 -9.13 2.79 -9.95
N ALA A 84 -10.18 2.04 -9.62
CA ALA A 84 -10.98 2.31 -8.44
C ALA A 84 -10.17 2.14 -7.14
N ALA A 85 -9.22 1.21 -7.09
CA ALA A 85 -8.28 1.10 -5.97
C ALA A 85 -7.39 2.35 -5.83
N ILE A 86 -6.89 2.89 -6.95
CA ILE A 86 -6.12 4.14 -6.97
C ILE A 86 -6.97 5.31 -6.44
N GLU A 87 -8.19 5.45 -6.95
CA GLU A 87 -9.10 6.53 -6.54
C GLU A 87 -9.43 6.48 -5.04
N ARG A 88 -9.48 5.29 -4.43
CA ARG A 88 -9.73 5.09 -2.99
C ARG A 88 -8.47 5.10 -2.11
N ASN A 89 -7.29 5.39 -2.67
CA ASN A 89 -6.00 5.31 -1.96
C ASN A 89 -5.69 3.91 -1.39
N ASP A 90 -6.20 2.84 -2.00
CA ASP A 90 -5.97 1.46 -1.55
C ASP A 90 -4.61 0.97 -2.04
N THR A 91 -3.56 1.37 -1.33
CA THR A 91 -2.18 1.08 -1.71
C THR A 91 -1.86 -0.41 -1.69
N ARG A 92 -2.57 -1.23 -0.89
CA ARG A 92 -2.40 -2.68 -0.84
C ARG A 92 -2.89 -3.32 -2.14
N VAL A 93 -4.13 -3.03 -2.54
CA VAL A 93 -4.69 -3.57 -3.78
C VAL A 93 -3.94 -3.04 -4.99
N THR A 94 -3.67 -1.73 -5.03
CA THR A 94 -2.88 -1.12 -6.12
C THR A 94 -1.49 -1.75 -6.23
N ALA A 95 -0.81 -2.04 -5.11
CA ALA A 95 0.50 -2.68 -5.15
C ALA A 95 0.44 -4.09 -5.75
N LEU A 96 -0.59 -4.88 -5.43
CA LEU A 96 -0.76 -6.22 -6.01
C LEU A 96 -0.98 -6.15 -7.53
N PHE A 97 -1.76 -5.18 -8.02
CA PHE A 97 -1.92 -4.94 -9.46
C PHE A 97 -0.58 -4.59 -10.14
N LEU A 98 0.20 -3.70 -9.53
CA LEU A 98 1.50 -3.28 -10.08
C LEU A 98 2.52 -4.43 -10.04
N GLN A 99 2.56 -5.20 -8.95
CA GLN A 99 3.43 -6.37 -8.82
C GLN A 99 3.09 -7.48 -9.82
N GLY A 100 1.80 -7.66 -10.14
CA GLY A 100 1.37 -8.58 -11.20
C GLY A 100 1.49 -8.02 -12.62
N GLY A 101 2.14 -6.85 -12.78
CA GLY A 101 2.46 -6.24 -14.07
C GLY A 101 1.29 -5.57 -14.78
N MET A 102 0.25 -5.13 -14.05
CA MET A 102 -0.85 -4.38 -14.68
C MET A 102 -0.39 -2.96 -15.03
N ASN A 103 -0.64 -2.56 -16.27
CA ASN A 103 -0.42 -1.19 -16.72
C ASN A 103 -1.39 -0.22 -16.05
N TRP A 104 -0.94 1.02 -15.85
CA TRP A 104 -1.76 2.11 -15.32
C TRP A 104 -1.67 3.35 -16.21
N GLN A 105 -2.62 4.28 -16.06
CA GLN A 105 -2.68 5.50 -16.86
C GLN A 105 -2.48 6.74 -15.98
N LEU A 106 -1.78 7.75 -16.48
CA LEU A 106 -1.59 9.01 -15.78
C LEU A 106 -2.94 9.69 -15.49
N ALA A 107 -3.90 9.59 -16.40
CA ALA A 107 -5.25 10.10 -16.22
C ALA A 107 -6.00 9.53 -15.00
N TRP A 108 -5.58 8.38 -14.45
CA TRP A 108 -6.20 7.79 -13.25
C TRP A 108 -5.74 8.49 -11.97
N THR A 109 -4.68 9.30 -12.04
CA THR A 109 -4.15 10.04 -10.90
C THR A 109 -4.90 11.33 -10.60
N GLU A 110 -5.72 11.84 -11.54
CA GLU A 110 -6.41 13.13 -11.41
C GLU A 110 -7.27 13.19 -10.13
N GLN A 111 -8.10 12.16 -9.91
CA GLN A 111 -8.95 12.09 -8.71
C GLN A 111 -8.11 11.91 -7.43
N ALA A 112 -7.02 11.15 -7.49
CA ALA A 112 -6.11 10.97 -6.36
C ALA A 112 -5.40 12.28 -5.99
N PHE A 113 -5.02 13.11 -6.97
CA PHE A 113 -4.51 14.45 -6.73
C PHE A 113 -5.56 15.36 -6.10
N ALA A 114 -6.77 15.39 -6.64
CA ALA A 114 -7.86 16.21 -6.12
C ALA A 114 -8.24 15.83 -4.67
N ALA A 115 -8.17 14.54 -4.33
CA ALA A 115 -8.46 14.03 -3.00
C ALA A 115 -7.25 14.05 -2.04
N GLY A 116 -6.06 14.46 -2.50
CA GLY A 116 -4.85 14.49 -1.67
C GLY A 116 -4.30 13.11 -1.28
N HIS A 117 -4.58 12.09 -2.08
CA HIS A 117 -4.16 10.70 -1.85
C HIS A 117 -2.68 10.49 -2.19
N THR A 118 -1.78 11.05 -1.38
CA THR A 118 -0.34 11.08 -1.70
C THR A 118 0.34 9.72 -1.71
N GLU A 119 -0.16 8.76 -0.92
CA GLU A 119 0.48 7.46 -0.74
C GLU A 119 0.37 6.59 -2.00
N VAL A 120 -0.82 6.54 -2.61
CA VAL A 120 -1.01 5.82 -3.87
C VAL A 120 -0.29 6.51 -5.03
N LEU A 121 -0.20 7.85 -5.03
CA LEU A 121 0.59 8.58 -6.01
C LEU A 121 2.09 8.23 -5.90
N GLN A 122 2.63 8.18 -4.68
CA GLN A 122 4.01 7.72 -4.45
C GLN A 122 4.20 6.26 -4.85
N LEU A 123 3.20 5.41 -4.64
CA LEU A 123 3.23 4.02 -5.10
C LEU A 123 3.34 3.94 -6.62
N LEU A 124 2.53 4.68 -7.38
CA LEU A 124 2.57 4.65 -8.84
C LEU A 124 3.92 5.15 -9.39
N LEU A 125 4.54 6.15 -8.75
CA LEU A 125 5.89 6.62 -9.10
C LEU A 125 7.00 5.58 -8.90
N ARG A 126 6.77 4.50 -8.13
CA ARG A 126 7.70 3.37 -8.05
C ARG A 126 7.62 2.42 -9.24
N TYR A 127 6.55 2.52 -10.03
CA TYR A 127 6.30 1.69 -11.21
C TYR A 127 6.09 2.55 -12.47
N PRO A 128 7.00 3.49 -12.80
CA PRO A 128 6.80 4.39 -13.93
C PRO A 128 6.81 3.65 -15.27
N ALA A 129 7.52 2.51 -15.35
CA ALA A 129 7.57 1.67 -16.55
C ALA A 129 6.24 0.97 -16.89
N LEU A 130 5.31 0.88 -15.91
CA LEU A 130 3.96 0.35 -16.12
C LEU A 130 2.95 1.44 -16.51
N MET A 131 3.37 2.70 -16.60
CA MET A 131 2.52 3.77 -17.09
C MET A 131 2.39 3.65 -18.61
N ASP A 132 1.19 3.29 -19.07
CA ASP A 132 0.88 3.07 -20.49
C ASP A 132 -0.34 3.90 -20.88
N GLU A 133 -0.07 5.13 -21.29
CA GLU A 133 -1.07 6.04 -21.83
C GLU A 133 -0.49 6.78 -23.04
N VAL A 134 -1.29 6.87 -24.11
CA VAL A 134 -0.90 7.60 -25.31
C VAL A 134 -1.06 9.10 -25.08
N LYS A 135 0.05 9.85 -25.12
CA LYS A 135 0.10 11.31 -24.94
C LYS A 135 -0.46 11.77 -23.57
N PRO A 136 0.07 11.28 -22.45
CA PRO A 136 -0.53 11.44 -21.11
C PRO A 136 -0.52 12.90 -20.62
N CYS A 137 0.45 13.69 -21.08
CA CYS A 137 0.72 15.02 -20.54
C CYS A 137 -0.28 16.09 -20.92
N ARG A 138 -0.90 16.00 -22.10
CA ARG A 138 -1.82 17.06 -22.54
C ARG A 138 -3.00 17.19 -21.58
N ARG A 139 -3.59 16.07 -21.21
CA ARG A 139 -4.72 16.02 -20.29
C ARG A 139 -4.27 16.45 -18.89
N PHE A 140 -3.19 15.84 -18.40
CA PHE A 140 -2.66 16.13 -17.06
C PHE A 140 -2.33 17.62 -16.85
N ILE A 141 -1.60 18.24 -17.78
CA ILE A 141 -1.26 19.67 -17.73
C ILE A 141 -2.51 20.55 -17.81
N THR A 142 -3.51 20.16 -18.61
CA THR A 142 -4.77 20.92 -18.73
C THR A 142 -5.54 20.90 -17.41
N THR A 143 -5.72 19.72 -16.81
CA THR A 143 -6.39 19.55 -15.51
C THR A 143 -5.65 20.32 -14.43
N LEU A 144 -4.33 20.14 -14.32
CA LEU A 144 -3.48 20.87 -13.37
C LEU A 144 -3.56 22.39 -13.54
N SER A 145 -3.52 22.88 -14.78
CA SER A 145 -3.66 24.31 -15.07
C SER A 145 -5.02 24.86 -14.60
N HIS A 146 -6.08 24.08 -14.78
CA HIS A 146 -7.42 24.46 -14.34
C HIS A 146 -7.51 24.50 -12.81
N ASP A 147 -7.01 23.48 -12.11
CA ASP A 147 -6.97 23.43 -10.65
C ASP A 147 -6.17 24.59 -10.06
N MET A 148 -5.01 24.90 -10.64
CA MET A 148 -4.21 26.07 -10.28
C MET A 148 -4.95 27.38 -10.54
N SER A 149 -5.76 27.46 -11.59
CA SER A 149 -6.58 28.65 -11.89
C SER A 149 -7.69 28.89 -10.85
N SER A 150 -8.13 27.81 -10.19
CA SER A 150 -9.10 27.77 -9.09
C SER A 150 -8.44 27.93 -7.70
N GLY A 151 -7.11 28.06 -7.64
CA GLY A 151 -6.35 28.33 -6.40
C GLY A 151 -5.59 27.14 -5.83
N ALA A 152 -5.65 25.95 -6.45
CA ALA A 152 -4.85 24.81 -6.00
C ALA A 152 -3.35 25.08 -6.20
N PRO A 153 -2.48 24.70 -5.25
CA PRO A 153 -1.05 24.89 -5.40
C PRO A 153 -0.42 23.85 -6.35
N LEU A 154 0.62 24.25 -7.07
CA LEU A 154 1.52 23.32 -7.75
C LEU A 154 2.41 22.61 -6.70
N THR A 155 1.96 21.47 -6.19
CA THR A 155 2.67 20.71 -5.15
C THR A 155 3.95 20.06 -5.67
N ALA A 156 4.82 19.61 -4.75
CA ALA A 156 6.00 18.83 -5.09
C ALA A 156 5.64 17.54 -5.86
N MET A 157 4.54 16.87 -5.48
CA MET A 157 4.06 15.67 -6.17
C MET A 157 3.72 15.96 -7.64
N HIS A 158 3.00 17.06 -7.92
CA HIS A 158 2.71 17.46 -9.30
C HIS A 158 3.99 17.68 -10.11
N LYS A 159 4.98 18.36 -9.52
CA LYS A 159 6.28 18.59 -10.18
C LYS A 159 7.01 17.27 -10.48
N THR A 160 7.03 16.33 -9.54
CA THR A 160 7.63 15.01 -9.77
C THR A 160 6.94 14.29 -10.92
N TYR A 161 5.61 14.27 -10.97
CA TYR A 161 4.87 13.67 -12.07
C TYR A 161 5.13 14.36 -13.43
N LEU A 162 5.18 15.69 -13.46
CA LEU A 162 5.54 16.45 -14.65
C LEU A 162 6.95 16.09 -15.14
N GLN A 163 7.92 16.02 -14.22
CA GLN A 163 9.31 15.66 -14.54
C GLN A 163 9.44 14.23 -15.04
N THR A 164 8.72 13.29 -14.43
CA THR A 164 8.77 11.86 -14.79
C THR A 164 8.12 11.60 -16.15
N PHE A 165 6.99 12.22 -16.45
CA PHE A 165 6.16 11.82 -17.60
C PHE A 165 6.10 12.86 -18.73
N CYS A 166 6.42 14.13 -18.46
CA CYS A 166 6.12 15.26 -19.35
C CYS A 166 7.32 16.06 -19.85
N THR A 167 8.52 15.49 -19.74
CA THR A 167 9.78 16.08 -20.19
C THR A 167 10.16 15.72 -21.63
N VAL A 168 9.28 15.02 -22.35
CA VAL A 168 9.52 14.68 -23.77
C VAL A 168 9.55 15.97 -24.64
N PRO A 169 10.45 16.07 -25.63
CA PRO A 169 10.67 17.32 -26.37
C PRO A 169 9.40 17.94 -26.96
N ALA A 170 8.51 17.12 -27.52
CA ALA A 170 7.26 17.60 -28.09
C ALA A 170 6.33 18.26 -27.06
N VAL A 171 6.34 17.80 -25.81
CA VAL A 171 5.55 18.39 -24.71
C VAL A 171 6.20 19.68 -24.24
N VAL A 172 7.52 19.69 -24.06
CA VAL A 172 8.28 20.88 -23.64
C VAL A 172 8.11 22.02 -24.64
N THR A 173 8.29 21.77 -25.95
CA THR A 173 8.11 22.79 -27.00
C THR A 173 6.68 23.34 -27.02
N ARG A 174 5.68 22.47 -26.85
CA ARG A 174 4.28 22.91 -26.77
C ARG A 174 4.04 23.80 -25.56
N GLN A 175 4.57 23.42 -24.40
CA GLN A 175 4.41 24.18 -23.16
C GLN A 175 5.14 25.53 -23.22
N GLN A 176 6.30 25.59 -23.87
CA GLN A 176 7.00 26.83 -24.17
C GLN A 176 6.13 27.76 -25.01
N HIS A 177 5.54 27.25 -26.09
CA HIS A 177 4.64 28.02 -26.94
C HIS A 177 3.42 28.54 -26.16
N ASP A 178 2.77 27.69 -25.36
CA ASP A 178 1.61 28.09 -24.54
C ASP A 178 1.98 29.19 -23.51
N THR A 179 3.20 29.14 -22.97
CA THR A 179 3.75 30.16 -22.06
C THR A 179 4.01 31.48 -22.77
N GLU A 180 4.61 31.46 -23.97
CA GLU A 180 4.81 32.68 -24.77
C GLU A 180 3.49 33.33 -25.17
N GLN A 181 2.49 32.55 -25.57
CA GLN A 181 1.15 33.06 -25.86
C GLN A 181 0.48 33.68 -24.62
N ALA A 182 0.70 33.11 -23.43
CA ALA A 182 0.23 33.71 -22.19
C ALA A 182 0.96 35.04 -21.89
N ARG A 183 2.25 35.12 -22.19
CA ARG A 183 3.06 36.33 -22.02
C ARG A 183 2.58 37.46 -22.93
N LEU A 184 2.38 37.17 -24.21
CA LEU A 184 1.85 38.14 -25.17
C LEU A 184 0.46 38.67 -24.75
N ARG A 185 -0.44 37.79 -24.28
CA ARG A 185 -1.76 38.20 -23.76
C ARG A 185 -1.67 39.11 -22.54
N ALA A 186 -0.76 38.81 -21.62
CA ALA A 186 -0.54 39.63 -20.42
C ALA A 186 0.08 41.00 -20.74
N GLN A 187 0.97 41.07 -21.74
CA GLN A 187 1.54 42.33 -22.22
C GLN A 187 0.50 43.19 -22.95
N ALA A 188 -0.29 42.58 -23.84
CA ALA A 188 -1.33 43.28 -24.59
C ALA A 188 -2.48 43.78 -23.69
N ARG A 189 -2.87 42.99 -22.69
CA ARG A 189 -3.92 43.34 -21.73
C ARG A 189 -3.53 42.89 -20.32
N PRO A 190 -2.99 43.77 -19.46
CA PRO A 190 -2.44 43.39 -18.15
C PRO A 190 -3.52 43.23 -17.06
N SER A 191 -4.51 42.36 -17.27
CA SER A 191 -5.53 42.01 -16.28
C SER A 191 -5.02 41.02 -15.22
N ALA A 192 -5.71 40.93 -14.09
CA ALA A 192 -5.43 39.92 -13.06
C ALA A 192 -5.49 38.49 -13.61
N ASP A 193 -6.48 38.21 -14.48
CA ASP A 193 -6.62 36.90 -15.11
C ASP A 193 -5.47 36.56 -16.05
N ASN A 194 -5.03 37.50 -16.89
CA ASN A 194 -3.92 37.25 -17.81
C ASN A 194 -2.60 37.05 -17.05
N LYS A 195 -2.37 37.83 -15.97
CA LYS A 195 -1.22 37.63 -15.07
C LYS A 195 -1.28 36.28 -14.37
N LYS A 196 -2.46 35.85 -13.92
CA LYS A 196 -2.69 34.52 -13.31
C LYS A 196 -2.34 33.41 -14.28
N TRP A 197 -2.87 33.44 -15.50
CA TRP A 197 -2.59 32.42 -16.52
C TRP A 197 -1.11 32.40 -16.93
N LEU A 198 -0.46 33.55 -17.09
CA LEU A 198 0.98 33.60 -17.34
C LEU A 198 1.78 32.92 -16.21
N LYS A 199 1.45 33.21 -14.95
CA LYS A 199 2.10 32.58 -13.80
C LYS A 199 1.93 31.06 -13.80
N ILE A 200 0.72 30.57 -14.10
CA ILE A 200 0.43 29.12 -14.17
C ILE A 200 1.24 28.46 -15.28
N GLN A 201 1.19 28.99 -16.51
CA GLN A 201 1.89 28.40 -17.64
C GLN A 201 3.42 28.41 -17.45
N SER A 202 3.96 29.51 -16.89
CA SER A 202 5.39 29.59 -16.55
C SER A 202 5.77 28.56 -15.50
N ALA A 203 5.00 28.44 -14.41
CA ALA A 203 5.31 27.48 -13.34
C ALA A 203 5.28 26.01 -13.80
N ILE A 204 4.40 25.66 -14.75
CA ILE A 204 4.36 24.32 -15.35
C ILE A 204 5.54 24.13 -16.31
N TYR A 205 5.87 25.14 -17.12
CA TYR A 205 7.02 25.10 -18.02
C TYR A 205 8.33 24.91 -17.26
N ASP A 206 8.55 25.70 -16.20
CA ASP A 206 9.73 25.62 -15.32
C ASP A 206 9.83 24.27 -14.59
N ALA A 207 8.75 23.49 -14.50
CA ALA A 207 8.79 22.17 -13.89
C ALA A 207 9.28 21.09 -14.87
N ILE A 208 9.22 21.32 -16.18
CA ILE A 208 9.57 20.35 -17.23
C ILE A 208 10.76 20.79 -18.11
N HIS A 209 11.30 21.99 -17.89
CA HIS A 209 12.45 22.56 -18.58
C HIS A 209 13.49 23.02 -17.56
#